data_AF-D8UA26-F1
#
_entry.id   AF-D8UA26-F1
#
_cell.length_a   1.000
_cell.length_b   1.000
_cell.length_c   1.000
_cell.angle_alpha   90.00
_cell.angle_beta   90.00
_cell.angle_gamma   90.00
#
_symmetry.space_group_name_H-M   'P 1'
#
loop_
_entity.id
_entity.type
_entity.pdbx_description
1 polymer ?
#
loop_
_entity_poly.entity_id
_entity_poly.type
_entity_poly.pdbx_seq_one_letter_code
_entity_poly.pdbx_strand_id
1 'polypeptide(L)'
;MRSRVSFVVLPIFAALFLWTTAQGQNTTLGTRFDGYSYASNVIGYVNMTMDYCDIQAAITAGNFSAALGIYTTGKNSWNGLTRRTFYRFASFTPGAGVVEPLHDALAMGRNASWLDSMIKDAIAKRNGPLAAGLIQVAVLKYFFHEVDEGFTNVATYLNDTANNGILISDATGAPHNVDEAFALWAGGSPSACTTLSSWAAQLGADLETTFVGRSYINSAMTLALNELQAAARKGNAVSYNDTRAMVQRYITLLGLQGVMRSVYRAEVAVACKRPAAQIAEAQAFIAVHLTYLEPMLLASNVRPALVQDLNRALTNSTPSYSRALPAIRVVVSALGRRMAEVGEPRFEVITAGWTNCKLNSPPVVGRRLL
;
A
#
# COMPACT_ATOMS: atom_id res chain seq x y z
N MET A 1 -22.42 -55.49 -43.38
CA MET A 1 -23.18 -55.20 -42.15
C MET A 1 -22.22 -54.68 -41.08
N ARG A 2 -22.51 -53.49 -40.53
CA ARG A 2 -22.09 -52.94 -39.21
C ARG A 2 -20.58 -52.77 -38.95
N SER A 3 -20.06 -51.74 -38.30
CA SER A 3 -20.52 -50.41 -37.90
C SER A 3 -19.25 -49.69 -37.41
N ARG A 4 -19.11 -48.39 -37.69
CA ARG A 4 -18.06 -47.50 -37.15
C ARG A 4 -18.27 -47.31 -35.64
N VAL A 5 -17.20 -47.11 -34.87
CA VAL A 5 -17.14 -46.11 -33.79
C VAL A 5 -15.70 -45.58 -33.67
N SER A 6 -15.51 -44.31 -34.04
CA SER A 6 -14.33 -43.52 -33.71
C SER A 6 -14.50 -42.97 -32.29
N PHE A 7 -13.53 -43.17 -31.41
CA PHE A 7 -13.50 -42.48 -30.12
C PHE A 7 -12.60 -41.24 -30.22
N VAL A 8 -13.26 -40.09 -30.14
CA VAL A 8 -12.66 -38.78 -29.91
C VAL A 8 -12.18 -38.74 -28.46
N VAL A 9 -10.87 -38.59 -28.26
CA VAL A 9 -10.30 -38.30 -26.95
C VAL A 9 -10.43 -36.80 -26.71
N LEU A 10 -11.43 -36.41 -25.91
CA LEU A 10 -11.52 -35.08 -25.32
C LEU A 10 -10.54 -34.97 -24.15
N PRO A 11 -9.71 -33.92 -24.06
CA PRO A 11 -9.00 -33.62 -22.82
C PRO A 11 -9.99 -33.01 -21.83
N ILE A 12 -10.26 -33.73 -20.75
CA ILE A 12 -11.01 -33.22 -19.60
C ILE A 12 -10.11 -32.20 -18.91
N PHE A 13 -10.41 -30.91 -19.11
CA PHE A 13 -9.93 -29.84 -18.24
C PHE A 13 -10.55 -30.03 -16.86
N ALA A 14 -9.82 -30.66 -15.95
CA ALA A 14 -10.15 -30.65 -14.53
C ALA A 14 -9.80 -29.27 -13.96
N ALA A 15 -10.74 -28.33 -14.09
CA ALA A 15 -10.75 -27.12 -13.28
C ALA A 15 -11.09 -27.51 -11.83
N LEU A 16 -10.08 -27.85 -11.04
CA LEU A 16 -10.16 -27.95 -9.59
C LEU A 16 -10.30 -26.53 -9.02
N PHE A 17 -11.52 -26.00 -9.09
CA PHE A 17 -11.96 -24.93 -8.20
C PHE A 17 -12.08 -25.52 -6.79
N LEU A 18 -10.96 -25.54 -6.07
CA LEU A 18 -11.00 -25.64 -4.61
C LEU A 18 -11.58 -24.33 -4.09
N TRP A 19 -12.91 -24.30 -3.94
CA TRP A 19 -13.57 -23.42 -3.00
C TRP A 19 -13.16 -23.85 -1.59
N THR A 20 -11.97 -23.44 -1.15
CA THR A 20 -11.73 -23.29 0.28
C THR A 20 -12.58 -22.10 0.69
N THR A 21 -13.72 -22.35 1.32
CA THR A 21 -14.38 -21.36 2.14
C THR A 21 -13.35 -20.92 3.18
N ALA A 22 -12.77 -19.72 2.99
CA ALA A 22 -12.00 -19.09 4.04
C ALA A 22 -12.95 -18.95 5.22
N GLN A 23 -12.82 -19.81 6.23
CA GLN A 23 -13.42 -19.54 7.54
C GLN A 23 -12.76 -18.25 8.00
N GLY A 24 -13.48 -17.14 7.85
CA GLY A 24 -13.06 -15.85 8.37
C GLY A 24 -12.67 -16.04 9.83
N GLN A 25 -11.48 -15.58 10.17
CA GLN A 25 -11.06 -15.53 11.55
C GLN A 25 -12.13 -14.77 12.34
N ASN A 26 -12.69 -15.35 13.40
CA ASN A 26 -13.79 -14.70 14.14
C ASN A 26 -13.29 -13.57 15.05
N THR A 27 -11.99 -13.55 15.34
CA THR A 27 -11.34 -12.54 16.18
C THR A 27 -9.83 -12.48 15.91
N THR A 28 -9.25 -11.28 15.91
CA THR A 28 -7.78 -11.12 15.87
C THR A 28 -7.11 -11.27 17.22
N LEU A 29 -7.86 -11.16 18.32
CA LEU A 29 -7.29 -11.19 19.67
C LEU A 29 -6.41 -12.42 19.91
N GLY A 30 -5.16 -12.20 20.30
CA GLY A 30 -4.19 -13.25 20.63
C GLY A 30 -3.61 -13.98 19.41
N THR A 31 -3.95 -13.57 18.19
CA THR A 31 -3.43 -14.19 16.98
C THR A 31 -2.11 -13.56 16.55
N ARG A 32 -1.27 -14.36 15.87
CA ARG A 32 0.03 -13.93 15.35
C ARG A 32 0.02 -14.00 13.83
N PHE A 33 0.39 -12.90 13.19
CA PHE A 33 0.50 -12.82 11.74
C PHE A 33 1.71 -11.98 11.33
N ASP A 34 2.47 -12.47 10.35
CA ASP A 34 3.68 -11.83 9.80
C ASP A 34 4.64 -11.16 10.82
N GLY A 35 4.86 -11.82 11.96
CA GLY A 35 5.77 -11.35 13.01
C GLY A 35 5.18 -10.37 14.03
N TYR A 36 3.88 -10.09 13.94
CA TYR A 36 3.12 -9.26 14.88
C TYR A 36 2.10 -10.09 15.66
N SER A 37 1.82 -9.70 16.90
CA SER A 37 0.83 -10.34 17.77
C SER A 37 -0.26 -9.35 18.16
N TYR A 38 -1.48 -9.60 17.70
CA TYR A 38 -2.65 -8.78 17.97
C TYR A 38 -3.04 -8.85 19.45
N ALA A 39 -3.15 -7.68 20.06
CA ALA A 39 -3.58 -7.48 21.44
C ALA A 39 -5.09 -7.34 21.59
N SER A 40 -5.80 -7.10 20.49
CA SER A 40 -7.19 -6.68 20.45
C SER A 40 -7.91 -7.31 19.26
N ASN A 41 -9.24 -7.14 19.23
CA ASN A 41 -10.06 -7.64 18.13
C ASN A 41 -10.36 -6.55 17.09
N VAL A 42 -9.57 -6.55 16.01
CA VAL A 42 -9.63 -5.63 14.86
C VAL A 42 -10.03 -6.37 13.58
N ILE A 43 -10.73 -7.50 13.71
CA ILE A 43 -11.08 -8.37 12.57
C ILE A 43 -11.83 -7.64 11.46
N GLY A 44 -12.60 -6.59 11.79
CA GLY A 44 -13.24 -5.74 10.79
C GLY A 44 -12.24 -5.17 9.77
N TYR A 45 -11.05 -4.73 10.22
CA TYR A 45 -10.02 -4.19 9.34
C TYR A 45 -9.37 -5.28 8.49
N VAL A 46 -9.10 -6.45 9.07
CA VAL A 46 -8.62 -7.61 8.31
C VAL A 46 -9.61 -7.97 7.20
N ASN A 47 -10.92 -7.98 7.51
CA ASN A 47 -11.95 -8.33 6.54
C ASN A 47 -12.12 -7.31 5.40
N MET A 48 -11.54 -6.10 5.51
CA MET A 48 -11.53 -5.15 4.40
C MET A 48 -10.71 -5.65 3.20
N THR A 49 -9.75 -6.55 3.41
CA THR A 49 -8.97 -7.14 2.30
C THR A 49 -9.85 -7.97 1.36
N MET A 50 -10.96 -8.54 1.86
CA MET A 50 -11.94 -9.25 1.03
C MET A 50 -12.75 -8.30 0.14
N ASP A 51 -13.11 -7.12 0.64
CA ASP A 51 -13.73 -6.08 -0.21
C ASP A 51 -12.77 -5.62 -1.30
N TYR A 52 -11.47 -5.54 -0.98
CA TYR A 52 -10.45 -5.24 -1.97
C TYR A 52 -10.34 -6.35 -3.03
N CYS A 53 -10.38 -7.63 -2.64
CA CYS A 53 -10.45 -8.77 -3.56
C CYS A 53 -11.61 -8.61 -4.56
N ASP A 54 -12.81 -8.36 -4.03
CA ASP A 54 -14.03 -8.27 -4.83
C ASP A 54 -13.98 -7.06 -5.79
N ILE A 55 -13.42 -5.93 -5.35
CA ILE A 55 -13.18 -4.76 -6.21
C ILE A 55 -12.20 -5.09 -7.33
N GLN A 56 -11.05 -5.71 -7.01
CA GLN A 56 -10.07 -6.09 -8.02
C GLN A 56 -10.63 -7.09 -9.03
N ALA A 57 -11.39 -8.08 -8.57
CA ALA A 57 -12.07 -9.05 -9.43
C ALA A 57 -13.09 -8.37 -10.35
N ALA A 58 -13.90 -7.44 -9.81
CA ALA A 58 -14.86 -6.67 -10.59
C ALA A 58 -14.19 -5.79 -11.66
N ILE A 59 -13.11 -5.10 -11.31
CA ILE A 59 -12.29 -4.31 -12.26
C ILE A 59 -11.73 -5.21 -13.36
N THR A 60 -11.17 -6.36 -12.99
CA THR A 60 -10.58 -7.32 -13.95
C THR A 60 -11.62 -7.89 -14.91
N ALA A 61 -12.85 -8.11 -14.44
CA ALA A 61 -13.99 -8.52 -15.26
C ALA A 61 -14.62 -7.37 -16.07
N GLY A 62 -14.08 -6.14 -15.98
CA GLY A 62 -14.65 -4.95 -16.64
C GLY A 62 -15.94 -4.42 -16.02
N ASN A 63 -16.33 -4.92 -14.85
CA ASN A 63 -17.54 -4.52 -14.13
C ASN A 63 -17.26 -3.38 -13.13
N PHE A 64 -16.99 -2.19 -13.67
CA PHE A 64 -16.69 -0.99 -12.88
C PHE A 64 -17.87 -0.51 -12.00
N SER A 65 -19.10 -0.85 -12.37
CA SER A 65 -20.28 -0.55 -11.54
C SER A 65 -20.29 -1.39 -10.25
N ALA A 66 -19.97 -2.68 -10.34
CA ALA A 66 -19.84 -3.53 -9.15
C ALA A 66 -18.66 -3.09 -8.27
N ALA A 67 -17.53 -2.74 -8.89
CA ALA A 67 -16.38 -2.19 -8.18
C ALA A 67 -16.74 -0.91 -7.40
N LEU A 68 -17.47 0.02 -8.02
CA LEU A 68 -17.96 1.23 -7.36
C LEU A 68 -18.90 0.91 -6.19
N GLY A 69 -19.83 -0.02 -6.39
CA GLY A 69 -20.75 -0.48 -5.36
C GLY A 69 -20.01 -0.96 -4.11
N ILE A 70 -19.08 -1.91 -4.27
CA ILE A 70 -18.31 -2.45 -3.14
C ILE A 70 -17.44 -1.36 -2.47
N TYR A 71 -16.78 -0.51 -3.25
CA TYR A 71 -15.97 0.61 -2.72
C TYR A 71 -16.81 1.55 -1.82
N THR A 72 -18.03 1.87 -2.26
CA THR A 72 -18.91 2.84 -1.58
C THR A 72 -19.66 2.26 -0.39
N THR A 73 -20.19 1.05 -0.52
CA THR A 73 -21.10 0.47 0.49
C THR A 73 -20.47 -0.63 1.33
N GLY A 74 -19.30 -1.14 0.94
CA GLY A 74 -18.68 -2.33 1.55
C GLY A 74 -19.47 -3.61 1.28
N LYS A 75 -18.86 -4.77 1.55
CA LYS A 75 -19.50 -6.08 1.33
C LYS A 75 -19.17 -7.15 2.37
N ASN A 76 -17.95 -7.18 2.89
CA ASN A 76 -17.45 -8.27 3.74
C ASN A 76 -17.06 -7.78 5.14
N SER A 77 -16.65 -6.51 5.30
CA SER A 77 -16.26 -5.96 6.60
C SER A 77 -17.42 -5.31 7.35
N TRP A 78 -17.65 -5.73 8.61
CA TRP A 78 -18.67 -5.18 9.50
C TRP A 78 -18.06 -4.44 10.69
N ASN A 79 -18.77 -3.43 11.18
CA ASN A 79 -18.58 -2.73 12.43
C ASN A 79 -19.94 -2.57 13.13
N GLY A 80 -20.25 -3.47 14.06
CA GLY A 80 -21.59 -3.61 14.60
C GLY A 80 -22.60 -3.85 13.47
N LEU A 81 -23.58 -2.96 13.35
CA LEU A 81 -24.65 -3.03 12.33
C LEU A 81 -24.28 -2.36 11.00
N THR A 82 -23.10 -1.75 10.88
CA THR A 82 -22.70 -0.98 9.70
C THR A 82 -21.53 -1.63 8.98
N ARG A 83 -21.40 -1.40 7.67
CA ARG A 83 -20.25 -1.85 6.88
C ARG A 83 -19.11 -0.85 6.98
N ARG A 84 -17.88 -1.36 7.11
CA ARG A 84 -16.69 -0.54 6.81
C ARG A 84 -16.55 -0.41 5.31
N THR A 85 -16.05 0.73 4.84
CA THR A 85 -15.95 1.01 3.41
C THR A 85 -14.67 1.77 3.10
N PHE A 86 -14.06 1.51 1.95
CA PHE A 86 -12.92 2.29 1.47
C PHE A 86 -13.29 3.74 1.18
N TYR A 87 -14.56 4.01 0.84
CA TYR A 87 -15.09 5.38 0.76
C TYR A 87 -14.89 6.15 2.09
N ARG A 88 -15.18 5.53 3.24
CA ARG A 88 -14.97 6.16 4.55
C ARG A 88 -13.49 6.42 4.80
N PHE A 89 -12.61 5.50 4.44
CA PHE A 89 -11.17 5.71 4.57
C PHE A 89 -10.67 6.85 3.68
N ALA A 90 -11.12 6.90 2.43
CA ALA A 90 -10.74 7.95 1.48
C ALA A 90 -11.24 9.33 1.93
N SER A 91 -12.45 9.39 2.49
CA SER A 91 -13.11 10.63 2.92
C SER A 91 -12.91 10.97 4.40
N PHE A 92 -12.10 10.20 5.12
CA PHE A 92 -11.89 10.40 6.55
C PHE A 92 -11.36 11.81 6.85
N THR A 93 -11.81 12.37 7.96
CA THR A 93 -11.34 13.64 8.53
C THR A 93 -11.32 13.49 10.04
N PRO A 94 -10.21 13.82 10.72
CA PRO A 94 -10.16 13.88 12.17
C PRO A 94 -11.24 14.80 12.73
N GLY A 95 -11.60 14.61 14.00
CA GLY A 95 -12.50 15.51 14.71
C GLY A 95 -11.99 16.95 14.71
N ALA A 96 -12.89 17.93 14.84
CA ALA A 96 -12.50 19.33 14.89
C ALA A 96 -11.51 19.59 16.05
N GLY A 97 -10.36 20.19 15.74
CA GLY A 97 -9.31 20.47 16.72
C GLY A 97 -8.38 19.28 17.02
N VAL A 98 -8.60 18.10 16.42
CA VAL A 98 -7.68 16.97 16.47
C VAL A 98 -6.58 17.16 15.43
N VAL A 99 -5.32 16.97 15.84
CA VAL A 99 -4.15 17.11 14.96
C VAL A 99 -3.55 15.73 14.74
N GLU A 100 -3.49 15.28 13.49
CA GLU A 100 -2.93 13.98 13.10
C GLU A 100 -1.81 14.20 12.08
N PRO A 101 -0.57 14.46 12.52
CA PRO A 101 0.52 14.91 11.65
C PRO A 101 0.81 14.05 10.41
N LEU A 102 0.76 12.72 10.50
CA LEU A 102 1.00 11.82 9.36
C LEU A 102 -0.20 11.84 8.41
N HIS A 103 -1.42 11.78 8.95
CA HIS A 103 -2.65 11.88 8.17
C HIS A 103 -2.72 13.24 7.45
N ASP A 104 -2.49 14.32 8.17
CA ASP A 104 -2.56 15.70 7.68
C ASP A 104 -1.48 15.99 6.66
N ALA A 105 -0.28 15.44 6.87
CA ALA A 105 0.79 15.46 5.87
C ALA A 105 0.32 14.82 4.55
N LEU A 106 -0.26 13.61 4.59
CA LEU A 106 -0.80 12.95 3.40
C LEU A 106 -1.93 13.75 2.74
N ALA A 107 -2.78 14.41 3.54
CA ALA A 107 -3.84 15.26 3.03
C ALA A 107 -3.28 16.52 2.34
N MET A 108 -2.16 17.08 2.81
CA MET A 108 -1.52 18.28 2.27
C MET A 108 -2.49 19.46 2.12
N GLY A 109 -3.36 19.65 3.12
CA GLY A 109 -4.39 20.70 3.11
C GLY A 109 -5.50 20.52 2.06
N ARG A 110 -5.56 19.39 1.34
CA ARG A 110 -6.67 19.06 0.44
C ARG A 110 -7.93 18.74 1.24
N ASN A 111 -9.10 19.04 0.66
CA ASN A 111 -10.39 18.76 1.27
C ASN A 111 -10.62 17.26 1.53
N ALA A 112 -11.41 16.90 2.53
CA ALA A 112 -11.65 15.51 2.94
C ALA A 112 -11.95 14.54 1.78
N SER A 113 -12.71 14.98 0.78
CA SER A 113 -13.19 14.17 -0.34
C SER A 113 -12.23 14.09 -1.53
N TRP A 114 -11.02 14.67 -1.45
CA TRP A 114 -10.09 14.74 -2.58
C TRP A 114 -9.75 13.34 -3.13
N LEU A 115 -9.45 12.40 -2.23
CA LEU A 115 -9.04 11.05 -2.59
C LEU A 115 -10.23 10.23 -3.07
N ASP A 116 -11.40 10.39 -2.45
CA ASP A 116 -12.64 9.77 -2.92
C ASP A 116 -12.99 10.21 -4.34
N SER A 117 -12.87 11.51 -4.62
CA SER A 117 -13.12 12.07 -5.95
C SER A 117 -12.19 11.47 -7.00
N MET A 118 -10.90 11.31 -6.67
CA MET A 118 -9.92 10.68 -7.57
C MET A 118 -10.22 9.19 -7.80
N ILE A 119 -10.61 8.43 -6.76
CA ILE A 119 -10.96 7.01 -6.90
C ILE A 119 -12.20 6.84 -7.76
N LYS A 120 -13.26 7.62 -7.49
CA LYS A 120 -14.51 7.57 -8.29
C LYS A 120 -14.27 7.98 -9.73
N ASP A 121 -13.46 9.00 -9.98
CA ASP A 121 -13.09 9.42 -11.34
C ASP A 121 -12.31 8.32 -12.07
N ALA A 122 -11.34 7.67 -11.41
CA ALA A 122 -10.60 6.55 -11.98
C ALA A 122 -11.54 5.36 -12.34
N ILE A 123 -12.50 5.03 -11.48
CA ILE A 123 -13.50 3.98 -11.75
C ILE A 123 -14.41 4.39 -12.92
N ALA A 124 -14.90 5.63 -12.95
CA ALA A 124 -15.76 6.14 -14.02
C ALA A 124 -15.06 6.14 -15.39
N LYS A 125 -13.78 6.51 -15.42
CA LYS A 125 -12.91 6.45 -16.60
C LYS A 125 -12.40 5.04 -16.93
N ARG A 126 -12.83 4.02 -16.17
CA ARG A 126 -12.43 2.61 -16.33
C ARG A 126 -10.92 2.40 -16.21
N ASN A 127 -10.23 3.26 -15.45
CA ASN A 127 -8.81 3.12 -15.14
C ASN A 127 -8.62 2.24 -13.90
N GLY A 128 -8.71 0.93 -14.12
CA GLY A 128 -8.58 -0.10 -13.08
C GLY A 128 -7.33 0.01 -12.21
N PRO A 129 -6.12 0.08 -12.80
CA PRO A 129 -4.87 0.21 -12.04
C PRO A 129 -4.83 1.46 -11.16
N LEU A 130 -5.25 2.61 -11.67
CA LEU A 130 -5.31 3.84 -10.90
C LEU A 130 -6.32 3.73 -9.75
N ALA A 131 -7.52 3.22 -10.00
CA ALA A 131 -8.55 3.05 -8.97
C ALA A 131 -8.08 2.10 -7.84
N ALA A 132 -7.57 0.92 -8.21
CA ALA A 132 -7.11 -0.08 -7.25
C ALA A 132 -5.91 0.41 -6.43
N GLY A 133 -5.00 1.17 -7.03
CA GLY A 133 -3.86 1.77 -6.34
C GLY A 133 -4.27 2.92 -5.41
N LEU A 134 -5.16 3.81 -5.85
CA LEU A 134 -5.67 4.90 -5.00
C LEU A 134 -6.50 4.40 -3.81
N ILE A 135 -7.20 3.26 -3.94
CA ILE A 135 -7.85 2.62 -2.79
C ILE A 135 -6.81 2.18 -1.74
N GLN A 136 -5.64 1.67 -2.15
CA GLN A 136 -4.56 1.37 -1.21
C GLN A 136 -3.98 2.64 -0.57
N VAL A 137 -3.97 3.77 -1.29
CA VAL A 137 -3.65 5.08 -0.68
C VAL A 137 -4.69 5.49 0.36
N ALA A 138 -5.97 5.14 0.17
CA ALA A 138 -7.00 5.37 1.20
C ALA A 138 -6.79 4.48 2.43
N VAL A 139 -6.37 3.22 2.24
CA VAL A 139 -5.93 2.34 3.34
C VAL A 139 -4.76 2.96 4.08
N LEU A 140 -3.75 3.47 3.37
CA LEU A 140 -2.60 4.16 3.97
C LEU A 140 -3.01 5.43 4.73
N LYS A 141 -3.97 6.20 4.21
CA LYS A 141 -4.52 7.38 4.89
C LYS A 141 -5.13 7.01 6.24
N TYR A 142 -5.93 5.94 6.28
CA TYR A 142 -6.54 5.47 7.52
C TYR A 142 -5.52 4.80 8.45
N PHE A 143 -4.50 4.12 7.90
CA PHE A 143 -3.36 3.63 8.67
C PHE A 143 -2.64 4.75 9.43
N PHE A 144 -2.43 5.91 8.78
CA PHE A 144 -1.84 7.07 9.45
C PHE A 144 -2.75 7.65 10.53
N HIS A 145 -4.06 7.68 10.31
CA HIS A 145 -5.03 8.06 11.33
C HIS A 145 -4.87 7.19 12.58
N GLU A 146 -4.87 5.87 12.44
CA GLU A 146 -4.70 4.95 13.57
C GLU A 146 -3.37 5.16 14.32
N VAL A 147 -2.28 5.35 13.59
CA VAL A 147 -0.98 5.64 14.19
C VAL A 147 -0.98 6.97 14.96
N ASP A 148 -1.67 7.99 14.45
CA ASP A 148 -1.71 9.31 15.08
C ASP A 148 -2.70 9.38 16.25
N GLU A 149 -3.83 8.69 16.16
CA GLU A 149 -4.79 8.53 17.25
C GLU A 149 -4.15 7.75 18.41
N GLY A 150 -3.40 6.69 18.12
CA GLY A 150 -2.63 5.96 19.12
C GLY A 150 -1.64 6.86 19.87
N PHE A 151 -0.95 7.77 19.17
CA PHE A 151 -0.10 8.77 19.83
C PHE A 151 -0.91 9.74 20.70
N THR A 152 -2.06 10.21 20.22
CA THR A 152 -2.94 11.12 20.98
C THR A 152 -3.39 10.47 22.29
N ASN A 153 -3.77 9.20 22.24
CA ASN A 153 -4.13 8.40 23.41
C ASN A 153 -2.95 8.28 24.39
N VAL A 154 -1.74 7.98 23.91
CA VAL A 154 -0.53 7.91 24.73
C VAL A 154 -0.16 9.26 25.34
N ALA A 155 -0.24 10.34 24.59
CA ALA A 155 0.11 11.69 25.05
C ALA A 155 -0.88 12.24 26.09
N THR A 156 -2.14 11.80 26.01
CA THR A 156 -3.21 12.22 26.92
C THR A 156 -3.27 11.36 28.18
N TYR A 157 -2.79 10.11 28.12
CA TYR A 157 -2.85 9.11 29.19
C TYR A 157 -2.52 9.64 30.61
N LEU A 158 -1.42 10.38 30.78
CA LEU A 158 -1.01 10.89 32.09
C LEU A 158 -1.80 12.11 32.56
N ASN A 159 -2.45 12.82 31.63
CA ASN A 159 -3.17 14.06 31.90
C ASN A 159 -4.68 13.84 32.08
N ASP A 160 -5.23 12.75 31.55
CA ASP A 160 -6.63 12.35 31.75
C ASP A 160 -6.74 11.26 32.83
N THR A 161 -6.69 11.67 34.09
CA THR A 161 -6.76 10.76 35.24
C THR A 161 -8.10 10.04 35.36
N ALA A 162 -9.15 10.48 34.66
CA ALA A 162 -10.46 9.83 34.67
C ALA A 162 -10.53 8.66 33.69
N ASN A 163 -9.83 8.74 32.55
CA ASN A 163 -9.89 7.73 31.48
C ASN A 163 -8.56 7.02 31.21
N ASN A 164 -7.49 7.31 31.97
CA ASN A 164 -6.15 6.79 31.71
C ASN A 164 -6.08 5.29 31.43
N GLY A 165 -6.78 4.44 32.20
CA GLY A 165 -6.80 2.99 32.00
C GLY A 165 -7.38 2.57 30.65
N ILE A 166 -8.37 3.32 30.13
CA ILE A 166 -9.00 3.06 28.83
C ILE A 166 -8.05 3.48 27.70
N LEU A 167 -7.38 4.63 27.83
CA LEU A 167 -6.50 5.21 26.81
C LEU A 167 -5.28 4.34 26.47
N ILE A 168 -4.82 3.49 27.39
CA ILE A 168 -3.72 2.53 27.13
C ILE A 168 -4.18 1.07 27.19
N SER A 169 -5.49 0.82 27.22
CA SER A 169 -6.02 -0.54 27.25
C SER A 169 -5.79 -1.24 25.91
N ASP A 170 -5.48 -2.54 25.95
CA ASP A 170 -5.36 -3.33 24.73
C ASP A 170 -6.70 -3.37 23.95
N ALA A 171 -7.84 -3.32 24.62
CA ALA A 171 -9.15 -3.48 23.96
C ALA A 171 -9.60 -2.27 23.13
N THR A 172 -9.27 -1.04 23.57
CA THR A 172 -9.83 0.19 22.97
C THR A 172 -8.87 1.38 22.96
N GLY A 173 -7.72 1.29 23.60
CA GLY A 173 -6.77 2.40 23.73
C GLY A 173 -5.72 2.43 22.63
N ALA A 174 -4.60 3.10 22.88
CA ALA A 174 -3.48 3.19 21.95
C ALA A 174 -2.99 1.84 21.39
N PRO A 175 -2.90 0.73 22.16
CA PRO A 175 -2.51 -0.55 21.60
C PRO A 175 -3.55 -1.14 20.62
N HIS A 176 -4.84 -0.78 20.77
CA HIS A 176 -5.89 -1.14 19.83
C HIS A 176 -5.69 -0.41 18.49
N ASN A 177 -5.41 0.89 18.52
CA ASN A 177 -5.12 1.66 17.31
C ASN A 177 -3.91 1.09 16.55
N VAL A 178 -2.84 0.68 17.25
CA VAL A 178 -1.68 0.05 16.60
C VAL A 178 -2.03 -1.30 15.97
N ASP A 179 -2.92 -2.09 16.59
CA ASP A 179 -3.46 -3.31 15.98
C ASP A 179 -4.28 -3.01 14.72
N GLU A 180 -5.10 -1.95 14.72
CA GLU A 180 -5.86 -1.50 13.54
C GLU A 180 -4.91 -1.07 12.41
N ALA A 181 -3.87 -0.31 12.74
CA ALA A 181 -2.79 0.04 11.80
C ALA A 181 -2.11 -1.22 11.23
N PHE A 182 -1.75 -2.20 12.07
CA PHE A 182 -1.15 -3.43 11.56
C PHE A 182 -2.11 -4.23 10.66
N ALA A 183 -3.41 -4.29 10.99
CA ALA A 183 -4.42 -4.91 10.15
C ALA A 183 -4.59 -4.20 8.79
N LEU A 184 -4.47 -2.88 8.74
CA LEU A 184 -4.48 -2.12 7.48
C LEU A 184 -3.20 -2.34 6.66
N TRP A 185 -2.06 -2.54 7.33
CA TRP A 185 -0.78 -2.81 6.68
C TRP A 185 -0.68 -4.22 6.10
N ALA A 186 -0.87 -5.25 6.93
CA ALA A 186 -0.61 -6.64 6.58
C ALA A 186 -1.87 -7.50 6.43
N GLY A 187 -3.03 -7.03 6.89
CA GLY A 187 -4.18 -7.90 7.12
C GLY A 187 -3.90 -8.87 8.27
N GLY A 188 -4.65 -9.98 8.34
CA GLY A 188 -4.51 -10.99 9.40
C GLY A 188 -4.48 -12.42 8.87
N SER A 189 -4.37 -12.61 7.55
CA SER A 189 -4.41 -13.93 6.92
C SER A 189 -3.51 -13.98 5.68
N PRO A 190 -2.82 -15.11 5.42
CA PRO A 190 -2.11 -15.33 4.15
C PRO A 190 -3.02 -15.29 2.92
N SER A 191 -4.34 -15.48 3.10
CA SER A 191 -5.34 -15.43 2.02
C SER A 191 -5.86 -14.03 1.71
N ALA A 192 -5.36 -13.00 2.39
CA ALA A 192 -5.73 -11.62 2.09
C ALA A 192 -5.32 -11.27 0.64
N CYS A 193 -6.22 -10.63 -0.12
CA CYS A 193 -5.81 -9.96 -1.36
C CYS A 193 -4.92 -8.77 -1.04
N THR A 194 -4.25 -8.25 -2.08
CA THR A 194 -3.19 -7.23 -2.00
C THR A 194 -3.38 -6.25 -0.83
N THR A 195 -2.47 -6.33 0.14
CA THR A 195 -2.30 -5.41 1.27
C THR A 195 -1.13 -4.46 1.00
N LEU A 196 -0.97 -3.41 1.81
CA LEU A 196 0.22 -2.55 1.75
C LEU A 196 1.52 -3.36 1.94
N SER A 197 1.51 -4.35 2.84
CA SER A 197 2.62 -5.28 3.05
C SER A 197 2.91 -6.13 1.79
N SER A 198 1.89 -6.64 1.11
CA SER A 198 2.11 -7.39 -0.14
C SER A 198 2.64 -6.50 -1.27
N TRP A 199 2.24 -5.22 -1.31
CA TRP A 199 2.76 -4.24 -2.26
C TRP A 199 4.23 -3.92 -1.98
N ALA A 200 4.59 -3.71 -0.71
CA ALA A 200 5.96 -3.55 -0.27
C ALA A 200 6.82 -4.81 -0.51
N ALA A 201 6.24 -6.01 -0.41
CA ALA A 201 6.89 -7.26 -0.77
C ALA A 201 7.22 -7.32 -2.27
N GLN A 202 6.25 -6.97 -3.11
CA GLN A 202 6.44 -6.92 -4.56
C GLN A 202 7.50 -5.91 -4.96
N LEU A 203 7.42 -4.67 -4.45
CA LEU A 203 8.42 -3.64 -4.75
C LEU A 203 9.81 -4.04 -4.25
N GLY A 204 9.91 -4.63 -3.06
CA GLY A 204 11.18 -5.10 -2.53
C GLY A 204 11.81 -6.20 -3.38
N ALA A 205 11.01 -7.15 -3.89
CA ALA A 205 11.48 -8.18 -4.81
C ALA A 205 11.89 -7.59 -6.17
N ASP A 206 11.08 -6.70 -6.74
CA ASP A 206 11.31 -6.04 -8.03
C ASP A 206 12.59 -5.17 -8.05
N LEU A 207 12.98 -4.64 -6.89
CA LEU A 207 14.10 -3.70 -6.72
C LEU A 207 15.29 -4.27 -5.93
N GLU A 208 15.26 -5.57 -5.64
CA GLU A 208 16.30 -6.28 -4.86
C GLU A 208 16.57 -5.72 -3.46
N THR A 209 15.59 -5.08 -2.83
CA THR A 209 15.69 -4.63 -1.43
C THR A 209 15.08 -5.66 -0.49
N THR A 210 15.47 -6.92 -0.65
CA THR A 210 15.06 -8.01 0.26
C THR A 210 16.21 -8.47 1.13
N PHE A 211 15.90 -8.85 2.37
CA PHE A 211 16.81 -9.50 3.29
C PHE A 211 16.18 -10.82 3.75
N VAL A 212 16.89 -11.93 3.53
CA VAL A 212 16.40 -13.30 3.81
C VAL A 212 15.01 -13.54 3.18
N GLY A 213 14.84 -13.11 1.92
CA GLY A 213 13.62 -13.30 1.15
C GLY A 213 12.43 -12.42 1.56
N ARG A 214 12.60 -11.48 2.49
CA ARG A 214 11.55 -10.53 2.90
C ARG A 214 11.91 -9.11 2.49
N SER A 215 10.93 -8.32 2.07
CA SER A 215 11.14 -6.89 1.79
C SER A 215 11.66 -6.16 3.02
N TYR A 216 12.69 -5.34 2.82
CA TYR A 216 13.25 -4.47 3.86
C TYR A 216 12.17 -3.62 4.52
N ILE A 217 11.25 -3.06 3.73
CA ILE A 217 10.16 -2.21 4.25
C ILE A 217 9.21 -3.02 5.12
N ASN A 218 8.86 -4.26 4.75
CA ASN A 218 8.01 -5.11 5.58
C ASN A 218 8.68 -5.44 6.91
N SER A 219 9.94 -5.86 6.88
CA SER A 219 10.69 -6.14 8.10
C SER A 219 10.76 -4.92 9.01
N ALA A 220 11.03 -3.74 8.45
CA ALA A 220 11.16 -2.52 9.20
C ALA A 220 9.82 -1.97 9.73
N MET A 221 8.74 -2.09 8.95
CA MET A 221 7.40 -1.68 9.37
C MET A 221 6.85 -2.61 10.46
N THR A 222 7.01 -3.92 10.34
CA THR A 222 6.62 -4.87 11.39
C THR A 222 7.37 -4.59 12.69
N LEU A 223 8.66 -4.26 12.63
CA LEU A 223 9.41 -3.86 13.82
C LEU A 223 8.85 -2.56 14.43
N ALA A 224 8.65 -1.52 13.62
CA ALA A 224 8.10 -0.26 14.09
C ALA A 224 6.70 -0.42 14.71
N LEU A 225 5.82 -1.22 14.13
CA LEU A 225 4.49 -1.46 14.71
C LEU A 225 4.57 -2.24 16.03
N ASN A 226 5.51 -3.17 16.19
CA ASN A 226 5.77 -3.80 17.49
C ASN A 226 6.35 -2.80 18.52
N GLU A 227 7.20 -1.87 18.10
CA GLU A 227 7.74 -0.81 18.95
C GLU A 227 6.65 0.20 19.37
N LEU A 228 5.76 0.59 18.46
CA LEU A 228 4.56 1.37 18.79
C LEU A 228 3.69 0.63 19.80
N GLN A 229 3.47 -0.67 19.61
CA GLN A 229 2.67 -1.48 20.53
C GLN A 229 3.27 -1.53 21.94
N ALA A 230 4.59 -1.68 22.02
CA ALA A 230 5.31 -1.65 23.28
C ALA A 230 5.27 -0.27 23.96
N ALA A 231 5.41 0.81 23.19
CA ALA A 231 5.32 2.18 23.69
C ALA A 231 3.89 2.53 24.14
N ALA A 232 2.87 2.08 23.39
CA ALA A 232 1.45 2.29 23.67
C ALA A 232 1.06 1.75 25.06
N ARG A 233 1.38 0.49 25.31
CA ARG A 233 1.10 -0.18 26.60
C ARG A 233 1.81 0.45 27.80
N LYS A 234 2.93 1.13 27.54
CA LYS A 234 3.72 1.82 28.57
C LYS A 234 3.34 3.30 28.73
N GLY A 235 2.42 3.82 27.91
CA GLY A 235 2.14 5.25 27.88
C GLY A 235 3.38 6.11 27.52
N ASN A 236 4.32 5.58 26.73
CA ASN A 236 5.58 6.26 26.43
C ASN A 236 5.47 7.12 25.16
N ALA A 237 5.05 8.38 25.33
CA ALA A 237 4.82 9.32 24.22
C ALA A 237 6.09 9.60 23.40
N VAL A 238 7.26 9.71 24.04
CA VAL A 238 8.53 9.98 23.35
C VAL A 238 8.88 8.82 22.41
N SER A 239 8.93 7.60 22.95
CA SER A 239 9.23 6.41 22.15
C SER A 239 8.19 6.18 21.05
N TYR A 240 6.92 6.46 21.33
CA TYR A 240 5.86 6.34 20.33
C TYR A 240 6.07 7.34 19.19
N ASN A 241 6.36 8.61 19.51
CA ASN A 241 6.58 9.65 18.51
C ASN A 241 7.84 9.42 17.67
N ASP A 242 8.93 8.96 18.28
CA ASP A 242 10.15 8.61 17.56
C ASP A 242 9.88 7.48 16.55
N THR A 243 9.09 6.49 16.97
CA THR A 243 8.71 5.36 16.11
C THR A 243 7.72 5.80 15.01
N ARG A 244 6.84 6.78 15.27
CA ARG A 244 6.00 7.43 14.23
C ARG A 244 6.83 8.07 13.12
N ALA A 245 7.94 8.73 13.46
CA ALA A 245 8.85 9.27 12.46
C ALA A 245 9.50 8.15 11.61
N MET A 246 9.75 6.97 12.18
CA MET A 246 10.21 5.80 11.44
C MET A 246 9.14 5.26 10.49
N VAL A 247 7.87 5.24 10.89
CA VAL A 247 6.75 4.90 10.00
C VAL A 247 6.69 5.83 8.78
N GLN A 248 6.74 7.15 8.99
CA GLN A 248 6.82 8.13 7.89
C GLN A 248 7.99 7.85 6.94
N ARG A 249 9.16 7.57 7.50
CA ARG A 249 10.37 7.23 6.75
C ARG A 249 10.16 5.98 5.89
N TYR A 250 9.57 4.91 6.41
CA TYR A 250 9.36 3.68 5.65
C TYR A 250 8.33 3.84 4.52
N ILE A 251 7.26 4.60 4.75
CA ILE A 251 6.29 4.94 3.69
C ILE A 251 6.91 5.84 2.62
N THR A 252 7.78 6.78 3.00
CA THR A 252 8.54 7.59 2.03
C THR A 252 9.41 6.72 1.13
N LEU A 253 10.13 5.74 1.71
CA LEU A 253 10.92 4.77 0.93
C LEU A 253 10.04 3.91 0.03
N LEU A 254 8.88 3.46 0.51
CA LEU A 254 7.92 2.70 -0.29
C LEU A 254 7.48 3.49 -1.53
N GLY A 255 7.24 4.79 -1.36
CA GLY A 255 6.90 5.69 -2.47
C GLY A 255 8.03 5.82 -3.47
N LEU A 256 9.27 6.00 -2.99
CA LEU A 256 10.46 6.07 -3.83
C LEU A 256 10.69 4.77 -4.62
N GLN A 257 10.55 3.62 -3.96
CA GLN A 257 10.57 2.30 -4.60
C GLN A 257 9.50 2.21 -5.69
N GLY A 258 8.29 2.62 -5.35
CA GLY A 258 7.13 2.63 -6.23
C GLY A 258 7.32 3.43 -7.52
N VAL A 259 7.72 4.71 -7.42
CA VAL A 259 7.95 5.55 -8.61
C VAL A 259 9.12 5.03 -9.44
N MET A 260 10.18 4.54 -8.80
CA MET A 260 11.37 4.02 -9.46
C MET A 260 11.06 2.76 -10.28
N ARG A 261 10.33 1.82 -9.68
CA ARG A 261 9.84 0.61 -10.35
C ARG A 261 8.88 0.96 -11.48
N SER A 262 7.95 1.88 -11.26
CA SER A 262 6.89 2.19 -12.22
C SER A 262 7.40 2.93 -13.45
N VAL A 263 8.30 3.91 -13.29
CA VAL A 263 8.89 4.63 -14.43
C VAL A 263 9.80 3.71 -15.25
N TYR A 264 10.57 2.82 -14.61
CA TYR A 264 11.37 1.81 -15.31
C TYR A 264 10.49 0.83 -16.09
N ARG A 265 9.45 0.29 -15.45
CA ARG A 265 8.50 -0.62 -16.12
C ARG A 265 7.81 0.07 -17.30
N ALA A 266 7.44 1.34 -17.19
CA ALA A 266 6.82 2.10 -18.27
C ALA A 266 7.77 2.27 -19.47
N GLU A 267 9.03 2.67 -19.23
CA GLU A 267 10.05 2.78 -20.29
C GLU A 267 10.28 1.43 -20.99
N VAL A 268 10.49 0.36 -20.22
CA VAL A 268 10.72 -0.98 -20.78
C VAL A 268 9.47 -1.51 -21.50
N ALA A 269 8.27 -1.20 -21.02
CA ALA A 269 7.03 -1.57 -21.69
C ALA A 269 6.91 -0.92 -23.08
N VAL A 270 7.29 0.35 -23.20
CA VAL A 270 7.38 1.03 -24.51
C VAL A 270 8.45 0.38 -25.39
N ALA A 271 9.65 0.17 -24.87
CA ALA A 271 10.76 -0.43 -25.62
C ALA A 271 10.44 -1.84 -26.13
N CYS A 272 9.76 -2.64 -25.31
CA CYS A 272 9.32 -3.99 -25.66
C CYS A 272 7.96 -4.05 -26.36
N LYS A 273 7.44 -2.91 -26.84
CA LYS A 273 6.19 -2.80 -27.60
C LYS A 273 5.02 -3.54 -26.93
N ARG A 274 4.93 -3.39 -25.62
CA ARG A 274 3.85 -4.01 -24.84
C ARG A 274 2.51 -3.37 -25.23
N PRO A 275 1.38 -4.08 -25.03
CA PRO A 275 0.06 -3.51 -25.27
C PRO A 275 -0.11 -2.18 -24.55
N ALA A 276 -0.84 -1.24 -25.18
CA ALA A 276 -1.06 0.10 -24.63
C ALA A 276 -1.59 0.07 -23.18
N ALA A 277 -2.43 -0.92 -22.84
CA ALA A 277 -2.93 -1.13 -21.49
C ALA A 277 -1.82 -1.38 -20.45
N GLN A 278 -0.75 -2.12 -20.79
CA GLN A 278 0.37 -2.38 -19.88
C GLN A 278 1.27 -1.14 -19.68
N ILE A 279 1.39 -0.30 -20.71
CA ILE A 279 2.08 0.99 -20.62
C ILE A 279 1.27 1.94 -19.73
N ALA A 280 -0.03 2.04 -19.98
CA ALA A 280 -0.95 2.87 -19.19
C ALA A 280 -1.03 2.41 -17.73
N GLU A 281 -1.00 1.10 -17.46
CA GLU A 281 -0.91 0.55 -16.10
C GLU A 281 0.35 1.05 -15.38
N ALA A 282 1.53 0.92 -16.02
CA ALA A 282 2.77 1.38 -15.41
C ALA A 282 2.77 2.89 -15.14
N GLN A 283 2.21 3.70 -16.06
CA GLN A 283 2.03 5.14 -15.87
C GLN A 283 1.03 5.47 -14.76
N ALA A 284 -0.07 4.73 -14.64
CA ALA A 284 -1.03 4.90 -13.56
C ALA A 284 -0.39 4.69 -12.19
N PHE A 285 0.49 3.69 -12.05
CA PHE A 285 1.21 3.46 -10.79
C PHE A 285 2.20 4.57 -10.44
N ILE A 286 2.77 5.30 -11.42
CA ILE A 286 3.56 6.51 -11.11
C ILE A 286 2.68 7.53 -10.37
N ALA A 287 1.46 7.79 -10.87
CA ALA A 287 0.53 8.72 -10.23
C ALA A 287 0.07 8.23 -8.85
N VAL A 288 -0.22 6.93 -8.71
CA VAL A 288 -0.56 6.31 -7.42
C VAL A 288 0.56 6.53 -6.39
N HIS A 289 1.82 6.27 -6.75
CA HIS A 289 2.94 6.43 -5.84
C HIS A 289 3.23 7.90 -5.51
N LEU A 290 3.12 8.79 -6.48
CA LEU A 290 3.26 10.24 -6.26
C LEU A 290 2.20 10.78 -5.29
N THR A 291 0.99 10.23 -5.32
CA THR A 291 -0.14 10.67 -4.47
C THR A 291 0.21 10.67 -2.98
N TYR A 292 1.02 9.71 -2.52
CA TYR A 292 1.50 9.67 -1.13
C TYR A 292 2.97 10.06 -0.97
N LEU A 293 3.83 9.84 -1.99
CA LEU A 293 5.24 10.19 -1.90
C LEU A 293 5.45 11.69 -1.76
N GLU A 294 4.80 12.50 -2.61
CA GLU A 294 4.96 13.96 -2.61
C GLU A 294 4.70 14.58 -1.22
N PRO A 295 3.54 14.32 -0.58
CA PRO A 295 3.31 14.82 0.77
C PRO A 295 4.30 14.31 1.81
N MET A 296 4.72 13.04 1.75
CA MET A 296 5.68 12.50 2.71
C MET A 296 7.09 13.09 2.54
N LEU A 297 7.49 13.45 1.32
CA LEU A 297 8.73 14.19 1.07
C LEU A 297 8.69 15.57 1.70
N LEU A 298 7.59 16.31 1.52
CA LEU A 298 7.42 17.64 2.11
C LEU A 298 7.37 17.58 3.65
N ALA A 299 6.66 16.60 4.21
CA ALA A 299 6.62 16.35 5.65
C ALA A 299 7.99 15.92 6.22
N SER A 300 8.86 15.37 5.37
CA SER A 300 10.25 15.06 5.71
C SER A 300 11.20 16.25 5.46
N ASN A 301 10.66 17.45 5.29
CA ASN A 301 11.39 18.70 5.01
C ASN A 301 12.25 18.67 3.74
N VAL A 302 11.93 17.81 2.76
CA VAL A 302 12.55 17.89 1.44
C VAL A 302 12.10 19.19 0.76
N ARG A 303 13.06 19.98 0.27
CA ARG A 303 12.79 21.28 -0.34
C ARG A 303 11.74 21.16 -1.47
N PRO A 304 10.72 22.03 -1.52
CA PRO A 304 9.67 21.98 -2.54
C PRO A 304 10.19 21.95 -3.98
N ALA A 305 11.27 22.68 -4.28
CA ALA A 305 11.89 22.68 -5.60
C ALA A 305 12.39 21.28 -6.03
N LEU A 306 12.96 20.49 -5.11
CA LEU A 306 13.42 19.12 -5.40
C LEU A 306 12.24 18.18 -5.66
N VAL A 307 11.14 18.38 -4.94
CA VAL A 307 9.90 17.62 -5.13
C VAL A 307 9.27 17.96 -6.49
N GLN A 308 9.26 19.24 -6.87
CA GLN A 308 8.80 19.68 -8.20
C GLN A 308 9.65 19.11 -9.33
N ASP A 309 10.98 19.07 -9.17
CA ASP A 309 11.89 18.49 -10.15
C ASP A 309 11.67 16.97 -10.30
N LEU A 310 11.47 16.26 -9.18
CA LEU A 310 11.11 14.84 -9.19
C LEU A 310 9.77 14.62 -9.93
N ASN A 311 8.73 15.39 -9.60
CA ASN A 311 7.43 15.30 -10.25
C ASN A 311 7.55 15.51 -11.76
N ARG A 312 8.24 16.58 -12.19
CA ARG A 312 8.47 16.88 -13.61
C ARG A 312 9.20 15.75 -14.33
N ALA A 313 10.18 15.12 -13.69
CA ALA A 313 10.94 14.03 -14.28
C ALA A 313 10.09 12.75 -14.42
N LEU A 314 9.19 12.48 -13.46
CA LEU A 314 8.32 11.31 -13.45
C LEU A 314 7.09 11.43 -14.36
N THR A 315 6.55 12.63 -14.54
CA THR A 315 5.31 12.87 -15.32
C THR A 315 5.58 13.33 -16.75
N ASN A 316 6.78 13.08 -17.28
CA ASN A 316 7.10 13.39 -18.67
C ASN A 316 6.22 12.57 -19.63
N SER A 317 5.83 13.14 -20.78
CA SER A 317 4.94 12.48 -21.75
C SER A 317 5.51 11.16 -22.28
N THR A 318 6.84 11.05 -22.32
CA THR A 318 7.55 9.79 -22.57
C THR A 318 8.24 9.34 -21.28
N PRO A 319 7.78 8.26 -20.63
CA PRO A 319 8.43 7.71 -19.44
C PRO A 319 9.90 7.37 -19.71
N SER A 320 10.79 7.77 -18.82
CA SER A 320 12.22 7.52 -18.95
C SER A 320 12.87 7.49 -17.57
N TYR A 321 13.26 6.29 -17.16
CA TYR A 321 13.99 6.01 -15.93
C TYR A 321 15.33 6.73 -15.90
N SER A 322 16.08 6.70 -17.00
CA SER A 322 17.38 7.39 -17.08
C SER A 322 17.27 8.90 -16.86
N ARG A 323 16.17 9.53 -17.26
CA ARG A 323 15.88 10.95 -16.97
C ARG A 323 15.34 11.19 -15.56
N ALA A 324 14.59 10.25 -15.00
CA ALA A 324 14.07 10.35 -13.64
C ALA A 324 15.12 10.07 -12.56
N LEU A 325 16.09 9.20 -12.84
CA LEU A 325 17.08 8.71 -11.88
C LEU A 325 17.91 9.83 -11.21
N PRO A 326 18.39 10.88 -11.92
CA PRO A 326 19.07 12.00 -11.26
C PRO A 326 18.20 12.69 -10.20
N ALA A 327 16.93 12.98 -10.50
CA ALA A 327 16.02 13.63 -9.55
C ALA A 327 15.71 12.72 -8.36
N ILE A 328 15.52 11.40 -8.60
CA ILE A 328 15.35 10.40 -7.53
C ILE A 328 16.57 10.40 -6.61
N ARG A 329 17.79 10.37 -7.16
CA ARG A 329 19.04 10.38 -6.36
C ARG A 329 19.18 11.64 -5.50
N VAL A 330 18.83 12.80 -6.06
CA VAL A 330 18.87 14.07 -5.31
C VAL A 330 17.89 14.04 -4.14
N VAL A 331 16.67 13.54 -4.35
CA VAL A 331 15.67 13.41 -3.28
C VAL A 331 16.12 12.39 -2.21
N VAL A 332 16.64 11.24 -2.62
CA VAL A 332 17.20 10.23 -1.71
C VAL A 332 18.33 10.80 -0.86
N SER A 333 19.24 11.57 -1.48
CA SER A 333 20.31 12.26 -0.76
C SER A 333 19.78 13.34 0.18
N ALA A 334 18.74 14.09 -0.21
CA ALA A 334 18.13 15.12 0.63
C ALA A 334 17.46 14.54 1.88
N LEU A 335 16.99 13.29 1.81
CA LEU A 335 16.50 12.53 2.96
C LEU A 335 17.64 11.97 3.85
N GLY A 336 18.91 12.17 3.46
CA GLY A 336 20.07 11.58 4.13
C GLY A 336 20.16 10.06 3.93
N ARG A 337 19.66 9.54 2.81
CA ARG A 337 19.54 8.10 2.54
C ARG A 337 20.41 7.66 1.38
N ARG A 338 20.58 6.34 1.26
CA ARG A 338 21.36 5.71 0.20
C ARG A 338 20.43 5.05 -0.81
N MET A 339 20.83 5.06 -2.09
CA MET A 339 20.10 4.35 -3.14
C MET A 339 19.96 2.85 -2.83
N ALA A 340 20.91 2.24 -2.11
CA ALA A 340 20.82 0.84 -1.69
C ALA A 340 19.58 0.52 -0.82
N GLU A 341 18.97 1.52 -0.18
CA GLU A 341 17.76 1.35 0.64
C GLU A 341 16.48 1.45 -0.21
N VAL A 342 16.57 2.10 -1.37
CA VAL A 342 15.48 2.16 -2.37
C VAL A 342 15.61 1.00 -3.37
N GLY A 343 16.83 0.54 -3.63
CA GLY A 343 17.13 -0.52 -4.58
C GLY A 343 17.34 -0.02 -6.00
N GLU A 344 17.39 -0.96 -6.94
CA GLU A 344 17.54 -0.69 -8.36
C GLU A 344 16.71 -1.70 -9.15
N PRO A 345 15.93 -1.26 -10.17
CA PRO A 345 15.13 -2.16 -10.95
C PRO A 345 16.02 -3.05 -11.82
N ARG A 346 15.66 -4.33 -11.91
CA ARG A 346 16.31 -5.28 -12.82
C ARG A 346 15.43 -5.61 -14.01
N PHE A 347 16.01 -5.54 -15.20
CA PHE A 347 15.30 -5.88 -16.44
C PHE A 347 14.65 -7.26 -16.34
N GLU A 348 15.44 -8.30 -16.04
CA GLU A 348 14.94 -9.68 -16.05
C GLU A 348 13.77 -9.90 -15.07
N VAL A 349 13.79 -9.21 -13.93
CA VAL A 349 12.76 -9.30 -12.89
C VAL A 349 11.50 -8.55 -13.34
N ILE A 350 11.63 -7.28 -13.73
CA ILE A 350 10.50 -6.43 -14.12
C ILE A 350 9.79 -6.98 -15.37
N THR A 351 10.54 -7.59 -16.30
CA THR A 351 10.00 -8.16 -17.54
C THR A 351 9.74 -9.66 -17.44
N ALA A 352 9.78 -10.25 -16.24
CA ALA A 352 9.50 -11.66 -16.06
C ALA A 352 8.13 -12.00 -16.70
N GLY A 353 8.11 -13.05 -17.55
CA GLY A 353 6.92 -13.45 -18.31
C GLY A 353 6.68 -12.70 -19.62
N TRP A 354 7.51 -11.72 -20.00
CA TRP A 354 7.42 -11.05 -21.30
C TRP A 354 8.26 -11.80 -22.35
N THR A 355 7.68 -12.86 -22.91
CA THR A 355 8.36 -13.80 -23.84
C THR A 355 9.03 -13.17 -25.06
N ASN A 356 8.58 -11.98 -25.49
CA ASN A 356 9.09 -11.28 -26.68
C ASN A 356 9.93 -10.02 -26.36
N CYS A 357 10.29 -9.80 -25.09
CA CYS A 357 11.06 -8.64 -24.66
C CYS A 357 12.55 -9.00 -24.55
N LYS A 358 13.29 -8.81 -25.65
CA LYS A 358 14.76 -8.95 -25.67
C LYS A 358 15.37 -7.60 -26.06
N LEU A 359 15.84 -6.85 -25.06
CA LEU A 359 16.56 -5.60 -25.31
C LEU A 359 18.06 -5.88 -25.32
N ASN A 360 18.74 -5.49 -26.39
CA ASN A 360 20.21 -5.57 -26.48
C ASN A 360 20.90 -4.59 -25.53
N SER A 361 20.18 -3.58 -25.05
CA SER A 361 20.64 -2.60 -24.06
C SER A 361 19.43 -2.15 -23.23
N PRO A 362 19.15 -2.78 -22.08
CA PRO A 362 18.09 -2.30 -21.18
C PRO A 362 18.42 -0.89 -20.66
N PRO A 363 17.42 -0.12 -20.17
CA PRO A 363 17.66 1.21 -19.63
C PRO A 363 18.77 1.18 -18.58
N VAL A 364 19.67 2.17 -18.63
CA VAL A 364 20.85 2.21 -17.77
C VAL A 364 20.42 2.24 -16.31
N VAL A 365 20.61 1.12 -15.64
CA VAL A 365 20.62 1.03 -14.18
C VAL A 365 21.96 1.63 -13.75
N GLY A 366 21.95 2.56 -12.80
CA GLY A 366 23.17 3.25 -12.39
C GLY A 366 24.27 2.25 -12.07
N ARG A 367 25.45 2.36 -12.70
CA ARG A 367 26.60 1.53 -12.31
C ARG A 367 26.79 1.64 -10.79
N ARG A 368 26.82 0.51 -10.09
CA ARG A 368 27.34 0.42 -8.72
C ARG A 368 28.72 1.08 -8.72
N LEU A 369 28.79 2.32 -8.26
CA LEU A 369 30.05 2.85 -7.76
C LEU A 369 30.21 2.15 -6.42
N LEU A 370 31.05 1.12 -6.43
CA LEU A 370 31.49 0.36 -5.26
C LEU A 370 32.00 1.30 -4.17
#